data_AF-A0A7S0HUY3-F1
#
_entry.id   AF-A0A7S0HUY3-F1
#
_cell.length_a   1.000
_cell.length_b   1.000
_cell.length_c   1.000
_cell.angle_alpha   90.00
_cell.angle_beta   90.00
_cell.angle_gamma   90.00
#
_symmetry.space_group_name_H-M   'P 1'
#
loop_
_entity.id
_entity.type
_entity.pdbx_description
1 polymer ?
#
loop_
_entity_poly.entity_id
_entity_poly.type
_entity_poly.pdbx_seq_one_letter_code
_entity_poly.pdbx_strand_id
1 'polypeptide(L)'
;MGQIHLLVLCKQAIAEFVSEVETGSVPTGVGGVGTNKGGVAVSFRVCSSHLCFVNSHLAAHEGDHYMRQRNANAADISQHLGVGKVGSSARRMGLADRFSHLFWCGDLNYRLGPP
;
A
#
# COMPACT_ATOMS: atom_id res chain seq x y z
N MET A 1 5.10 3.30 11.08
CA MET A 1 4.41 4.56 10.71
C MET A 1 3.56 5.00 11.87
N GLY A 2 3.71 6.24 12.34
CA GLY A 2 3.07 6.66 13.59
C GLY A 2 1.61 7.08 13.46
N GLN A 3 1.12 7.35 12.23
CA GLN A 3 -0.18 8.00 12.01
C GLN A 3 -0.98 7.41 10.83
N ILE A 4 -0.56 6.26 10.29
CA ILE A 4 -1.21 5.61 9.15
C ILE A 4 -1.59 4.21 9.60
N HIS A 5 -2.89 3.92 9.64
CA HIS A 5 -3.45 2.67 10.13
C HIS A 5 -4.30 2.00 9.06
N LEU A 6 -4.28 0.67 9.03
CA LEU A 6 -5.15 -0.14 8.20
C LEU A 6 -5.59 -1.33 9.03
N LEU A 7 -6.91 -1.49 9.17
CA LEU A 7 -7.53 -2.63 9.82
C LEU A 7 -8.36 -3.38 8.79
N VAL A 8 -8.20 -4.70 8.75
CA VAL A 8 -9.03 -5.59 7.96
C VAL A 8 -9.83 -6.46 8.94
N LEU A 9 -11.16 -6.41 8.82
CA LEU A 9 -12.08 -7.18 9.64
C LEU A 9 -12.87 -8.11 8.73
N CYS A 10 -13.14 -9.33 9.20
CA CYS A 10 -13.94 -10.30 8.46
C CYS A 10 -15.08 -10.83 9.35
N LYS A 11 -16.13 -11.36 8.70
CA LYS A 11 -17.21 -12.05 9.42
C LYS A 11 -16.70 -13.38 9.96
N GLN A 12 -17.18 -13.79 11.15
CA GLN A 12 -16.83 -15.07 11.77
C GLN A 12 -17.01 -16.26 10.81
N ALA A 13 -18.10 -16.26 10.03
CA ALA A 13 -18.44 -17.30 9.08
C ALA A 13 -17.42 -17.51 7.94
N ILE A 14 -16.48 -16.58 7.74
CA ILE A 14 -15.43 -16.72 6.72
C ILE A 14 -14.02 -16.79 7.32
N ALA A 15 -13.89 -16.70 8.64
CA ALA A 15 -12.60 -16.60 9.32
C ALA A 15 -11.72 -17.84 9.09
N GLU A 16 -12.32 -19.03 9.04
CA GLU A 16 -11.59 -20.28 8.77
C GLU A 16 -10.98 -20.37 7.36
N PHE A 17 -11.51 -19.58 6.41
CA PHE A 17 -11.00 -19.54 5.04
C PHE A 17 -9.92 -18.47 4.83
N VAL A 18 -9.62 -17.65 5.85
CA VAL A 18 -8.58 -16.63 5.79
C VAL A 18 -7.22 -17.24 6.15
N SER A 19 -6.23 -17.09 5.29
CA SER A 19 -4.88 -17.61 5.47
C SER A 19 -3.81 -16.68 4.88
N GLU A 20 -2.54 -17.01 5.07
CA GLU A 20 -1.39 -16.26 4.51
C GLU A 20 -1.47 -14.75 4.78
N VAL A 21 -1.81 -14.38 6.03
CA VAL A 21 -1.91 -12.98 6.44
C VAL A 21 -0.52 -12.37 6.54
N GLU A 22 -0.26 -11.34 5.75
CA GLU A 22 0.97 -10.56 5.78
C GLU A 22 0.65 -9.08 5.98
N THR A 23 1.60 -8.37 6.59
CA THR A 23 1.55 -6.91 6.71
C THR A 23 2.85 -6.30 6.22
N GLY A 24 2.77 -5.07 5.73
CA GLY A 24 3.95 -4.35 5.25
C GLY A 24 3.80 -2.85 5.42
N SER A 25 4.92 -2.14 5.47
CA SER A 25 4.93 -0.67 5.49
C SER A 25 6.16 -0.11 4.78
N VAL A 26 6.00 1.02 4.09
CA VAL A 26 7.08 1.73 3.40
C VAL A 26 7.03 3.22 3.75
N PRO A 27 7.94 3.74 4.59
CA PRO A 27 8.00 5.17 4.90
C PRO A 27 8.46 5.97 3.67
N THR A 28 7.84 7.13 3.43
CA THR A 28 8.20 8.03 2.32
C THR A 28 8.34 9.50 2.75
N GLY A 29 8.47 9.75 4.06
CA GLY A 29 8.70 11.10 4.60
C GLY A 29 10.07 11.68 4.20
N VAL A 30 10.40 12.87 4.70
CA VAL A 30 11.67 13.56 4.39
C VAL A 30 12.87 12.61 4.61
N GLY A 31 13.65 12.37 3.54
CA GLY A 31 14.80 11.45 3.55
C GLY A 31 14.47 9.97 3.79
N GLY A 32 13.21 9.54 3.67
CA GLY A 32 12.76 8.18 4.01
C GLY A 32 12.61 7.92 5.52
N VAL A 33 12.81 8.95 6.37
CA VAL A 33 12.84 8.81 7.85
C VAL A 33 11.59 9.40 8.51
N GLY A 34 10.92 10.35 7.86
CA GLY A 34 9.70 10.97 8.38
C GLY A 34 8.56 9.95 8.58
N THR A 35 7.98 9.90 9.78
CA THR A 35 7.08 8.82 10.23
C THR A 35 5.60 8.99 9.84
N ASN A 36 5.24 10.09 9.18
CA ASN A 36 3.86 10.50 8.90
C ASN A 36 3.44 10.39 7.41
N LYS A 37 4.32 9.93 6.52
CA LYS A 37 4.05 9.72 5.09
C LYS A 37 4.53 8.36 4.63
N GLY A 38 3.79 7.76 3.70
CA GLY A 38 4.08 6.47 3.10
C GLY A 38 2.85 5.56 3.01
N GLY A 39 3.06 4.26 2.84
CA GLY A 39 1.99 3.26 2.76
C GLY A 39 2.12 2.12 3.78
N VAL A 40 0.98 1.68 4.33
CA VAL A 40 0.83 0.41 5.05
C VAL A 40 -0.04 -0.53 4.24
N ALA A 41 0.15 -1.83 4.41
CA ALA A 41 -0.66 -2.83 3.72
C ALA A 41 -0.95 -4.06 4.58
N VAL A 42 -2.08 -4.68 4.25
CA VAL A 42 -2.47 -6.01 4.72
C VAL A 42 -2.80 -6.85 3.48
N SER A 43 -2.19 -8.02 3.35
CA SER A 43 -2.59 -9.03 2.36
C SER A 43 -2.97 -10.33 3.05
N PHE A 44 -3.84 -11.08 2.41
CA PHE A 44 -4.29 -12.39 2.89
C PHE A 44 -4.92 -13.17 1.73
N ARG A 45 -4.97 -14.49 1.88
CA ARG A 45 -5.83 -15.34 1.05
C ARG A 45 -7.17 -15.52 1.73
N VAL A 46 -8.22 -15.53 0.92
CA VAL A 46 -9.55 -16.00 1.31
C VAL A 46 -10.08 -16.92 0.22
N CYS A 47 -10.35 -18.17 0.58
CA CYS A 47 -10.63 -19.24 -0.38
C CYS A 47 -9.52 -19.31 -1.46
N SER A 48 -9.86 -19.13 -2.74
CA SER A 48 -8.91 -19.12 -3.86
C SER A 48 -8.36 -17.73 -4.21
N SER A 49 -8.84 -16.66 -3.57
CA SER A 49 -8.49 -15.28 -3.91
C SER A 49 -7.37 -14.75 -3.02
N HIS A 50 -6.33 -14.16 -3.62
CA HIS A 50 -5.29 -13.45 -2.90
C HIS A 50 -5.59 -11.94 -2.95
N LEU A 51 -5.87 -11.34 -1.79
CA LEU A 51 -6.29 -9.95 -1.66
C LEU A 51 -5.19 -9.12 -1.01
N CYS A 52 -5.04 -7.87 -1.46
CA CYS A 52 -4.17 -6.89 -0.82
C CYS A 52 -4.87 -5.54 -0.71
N PHE A 53 -4.75 -4.93 0.47
CA PHE A 53 -5.22 -3.59 0.76
C PHE A 53 -4.02 -2.72 1.12
N VAL A 54 -3.87 -1.58 0.45
CA VAL A 54 -2.84 -0.57 0.71
C VAL A 54 -3.54 0.71 1.15
N ASN A 55 -3.17 1.23 2.32
CA ASN A 55 -3.54 2.57 2.76
C ASN A 55 -2.29 3.46 2.74
N SER A 56 -2.38 4.62 2.10
CA SER A 56 -1.25 5.54 1.99
C SER A 56 -1.60 6.98 2.34
N HIS A 57 -0.62 7.71 2.83
CA HIS A 57 -0.68 9.16 3.04
C HIS A 57 0.52 9.75 2.31
N LEU A 58 0.27 10.36 1.14
CA LEU A 58 1.31 10.85 0.23
C LEU A 58 1.66 12.32 0.52
N ALA A 59 2.72 12.83 -0.11
CA ALA A 59 3.18 14.20 0.04
C ALA A 59 2.05 15.24 -0.13
N ALA A 60 1.95 16.16 0.82
CA ALA A 60 0.96 17.24 0.86
C ALA A 60 1.38 18.42 -0.05
N HIS A 61 0.54 19.47 -0.08
CA HIS A 61 0.70 20.72 -0.84
C HIS A 61 0.43 20.65 -2.35
N GLU A 62 0.23 21.84 -2.93
CA GLU A 62 -0.12 22.09 -4.33
C GLU A 62 1.10 22.43 -5.18
N GLY A 63 0.95 22.28 -6.50
CA GLY A 63 1.99 22.57 -7.48
C GLY A 63 2.73 21.32 -7.97
N ASP A 64 3.32 21.44 -9.16
CA ASP A 64 3.88 20.32 -9.92
C ASP A 64 4.99 19.57 -9.18
N HIS A 65 5.77 20.29 -8.36
CA HIS A 65 6.80 19.68 -7.52
C HIS A 65 6.20 18.62 -6.57
N TYR A 66 5.13 18.97 -5.86
CA TYR A 66 4.48 18.05 -4.92
C TYR A 66 3.68 16.95 -5.63
N MET A 67 3.14 17.22 -6.82
CA MET A 67 2.57 16.16 -7.67
C MET A 67 3.63 15.12 -8.03
N ARG A 68 4.82 15.55 -8.47
CA ARG A 68 5.93 14.62 -8.74
C ARG A 68 6.36 13.87 -7.49
N GLN A 69 6.36 14.52 -6.33
CA GLN A 69 6.67 13.88 -5.05
C GLN A 69 5.64 12.80 -4.66
N ARG A 70 4.34 13.04 -4.91
CA ARG A 70 3.29 12.02 -4.72
C ARG A 70 3.48 10.83 -5.65
N ASN A 71 3.79 11.07 -6.92
CA ASN A 71 4.09 10.01 -7.88
C ASN A 71 5.28 9.16 -7.42
N ALA A 72 6.36 9.82 -6.95
CA ALA A 72 7.54 9.15 -6.43
C ALA A 72 7.21 8.34 -5.15
N ASN A 73 6.44 8.90 -4.21
CA ASN A 73 5.98 8.17 -3.03
C ASN A 73 5.17 6.92 -3.39
N ALA A 74 4.25 7.02 -4.36
CA ALA A 74 3.49 5.87 -4.83
C ALA A 74 4.37 4.81 -5.50
N ALA A 75 5.35 5.22 -6.31
CA ALA A 75 6.33 4.32 -6.91
C ALA A 75 7.18 3.60 -5.84
N ASP A 76 7.69 4.34 -4.84
CA ASP A 76 8.47 3.79 -3.74
C ASP A 76 7.68 2.76 -2.94
N ILE A 77 6.41 3.06 -2.61
CA ILE A 77 5.51 2.12 -1.95
C ILE A 77 5.33 0.87 -2.83
N SER A 78 4.98 1.02 -4.10
CA SER A 78 4.76 -0.11 -5.01
C SER A 78 5.99 -1.03 -5.14
N GLN A 79 7.18 -0.44 -5.21
CA GLN A 79 8.43 -1.17 -5.38
C GLN A 79 8.87 -1.89 -4.10
N HIS A 80 8.73 -1.25 -2.94
CA HIS A 80 9.34 -1.71 -1.69
C HIS A 80 8.36 -2.39 -0.73
N LEU A 81 7.05 -2.36 -1.01
CA LEU A 81 6.06 -2.96 -0.15
C LEU A 81 6.26 -4.49 -0.10
N GLY A 82 6.47 -4.97 1.12
CA GLY A 82 7.01 -6.29 1.41
C GLY A 82 6.02 -7.45 1.45
N VAL A 83 4.81 -7.29 0.91
CA VAL A 83 3.74 -8.30 0.94
C VAL A 83 3.59 -9.08 -0.38
N GLY A 84 2.97 -10.25 -0.30
CA GLY A 84 2.66 -11.14 -1.43
C GLY A 84 3.88 -11.86 -2.00
N LYS A 85 4.89 -12.14 -1.18
CA LYS A 85 6.15 -12.75 -1.64
C LYS A 85 6.06 -14.26 -1.66
N VAL A 86 5.61 -14.83 -2.78
CA VAL A 86 5.67 -16.29 -3.01
C VAL A 86 6.93 -16.63 -3.82
N GLY A 87 7.95 -17.14 -3.13
CA GLY A 87 9.20 -17.62 -3.74
C GLY A 87 10.10 -16.53 -4.35
N SER A 88 11.20 -16.95 -4.98
CA SER A 88 12.21 -16.07 -5.59
C SER A 88 11.69 -15.32 -6.82
N SER A 89 10.68 -15.87 -7.52
CA SER A 89 10.10 -15.32 -8.75
C SER A 89 9.21 -14.08 -8.50
N ALA A 90 8.50 -14.01 -7.38
CA ALA A 90 7.62 -12.89 -7.05
C ALA A 90 8.36 -11.56 -6.81
N ARG A 91 9.67 -11.60 -6.53
CA ARG A 91 10.51 -10.40 -6.42
C ARG A 91 10.63 -9.61 -7.72
N ARG A 92 10.35 -10.23 -8.88
CA ARG A 92 10.39 -9.57 -10.19
C ARG A 92 9.03 -8.99 -10.62
N MET A 93 7.96 -9.30 -9.89
CA MET A 93 6.61 -8.84 -10.21
C MET A 93 6.29 -7.51 -9.52
N GLY A 94 5.65 -6.61 -10.27
CA GLY A 94 5.08 -5.38 -9.71
C GLY A 94 4.02 -5.70 -8.67
N LEU A 95 3.75 -4.78 -7.75
CA LEU A 95 2.79 -5.01 -6.66
C LEU A 95 1.42 -5.46 -7.17
N ALA A 96 0.95 -4.87 -8.27
CA ALA A 96 -0.35 -5.17 -8.88
C ALA A 96 -0.46 -6.61 -9.39
N ASP A 97 0.66 -7.24 -9.79
CA ASP A 97 0.67 -8.58 -10.39
C ASP A 97 0.75 -9.71 -9.34
N ARG A 98 0.94 -9.36 -8.05
CA ARG A 98 1.12 -10.35 -6.96
C ARG A 98 -0.21 -10.88 -6.39
N PHE A 99 -1.32 -10.22 -6.67
CA PHE A 99 -2.61 -10.45 -6.03
C PHE A 99 -3.72 -10.65 -7.07
N SER A 100 -4.74 -11.43 -6.73
CA SER A 100 -5.96 -11.52 -7.53
C SER A 100 -6.70 -10.17 -7.56
N HIS A 101 -6.68 -9.47 -6.42
CA HIS A 101 -7.25 -8.13 -6.29
C HIS A 101 -6.35 -7.27 -5.40
N LEU A 102 -6.01 -6.07 -5.89
CA LEU A 102 -5.29 -5.04 -5.16
C LEU A 102 -6.19 -3.81 -5.00
N PHE A 103 -6.40 -3.39 -3.75
CA PHE A 103 -7.09 -2.15 -3.41
C PHE A 103 -6.05 -1.15 -2.90
N TRP A 104 -5.96 0.01 -3.52
CA TRP A 104 -5.08 1.10 -3.05
C TRP A 104 -5.93 2.33 -2.71
N CYS A 105 -5.86 2.77 -1.45
CA CYS A 105 -6.62 3.90 -0.95
C CYS A 105 -5.78 4.78 0.02
N GLY A 106 -6.44 5.76 0.62
CA GLY A 106 -5.90 6.66 1.63
C GLY A 106 -5.93 8.13 1.21
N ASP A 107 -5.19 8.97 1.96
CA ASP A 107 -5.00 10.38 1.61
C ASP A 107 -3.89 10.51 0.56
N LEU A 108 -4.29 10.35 -0.70
CA LEU A 108 -3.38 10.46 -1.84
C LEU A 108 -2.90 11.90 -2.08
N ASN A 109 -3.55 12.90 -1.48
CA ASN A 109 -3.17 14.32 -1.55
C ASN A 109 -3.06 14.96 -2.95
N TYR A 110 -3.52 14.32 -4.03
CA TYR A 110 -3.62 14.98 -5.34
C TYR A 110 -4.63 16.13 -5.28
N ARG A 111 -4.36 17.17 -6.06
CA ARG A 111 -5.11 18.43 -6.07
C ARG A 111 -5.65 18.68 -7.45
N LEU A 112 -6.76 19.42 -7.54
CA LEU A 112 -7.23 19.92 -8.83
C LEU A 112 -6.14 20.84 -9.41
N GLY A 113 -5.92 20.72 -10.72
CA GLY A 113 -5.04 21.64 -11.42
C GLY A 113 -5.59 23.07 -11.39
N PRO A 114 -4.78 24.06 -11.80
CA PRO A 114 -5.32 25.39 -12.04
C PRO A 114 -6.50 25.30 -13.03
N PRO A 115 -7.49 26.20 -12.89
CA PRO A 115 -8.57 26.32 -13.87
C PRO A 115 -8.04 26.63 -15.27
#